data_AF-A0A945MIE6-F1
#
_entry.id   AF-A0A945MIE6-F1
#
_cell.length_a   1.000
_cell.length_b   1.000
_cell.length_c   1.000
_cell.angle_alpha   90.00
_cell.angle_beta   90.00
_cell.angle_gamma   90.00
#
_symmetry.space_group_name_H-M   'P 1'
#
loop_
_entity.id
_entity.type
_entity.pdbx_description
1 polymer ?
#
loop_
_entity_poly.entity_id
_entity_poly.type
_entity_poly.pdbx_seq_one_letter_code
_entity_poly.pdbx_strand_id
1 'polypeptide(L)'
;MKTMSLNKVGGISLCVGAVLLTIPFILQITFGGTPEEGTLIWRYFSEEILSGGNLSLLYPLLSIFGLSLSIFGIYTLNGSLQSEKSDGLLGLGTVLTILGSIGFMFVWSLDYHILWGQSVVGNTEWTDAALGMTMEIGIVLLFGGLNWAGIQCVASALSLRNFGNGAVIKITSVFAGLQVVNHIYTIFNLDPMSANSIMPFFIGMSVGQVVIFVFNLSLGLQLMKR
;
A
#
# COMPACT_ATOMS: atom_id res chain seq x y z
N MET A 1 -35.11 8.42 7.21
CA MET A 1 -33.83 8.55 6.50
C MET A 1 -33.73 7.44 5.46
N LYS A 2 -33.37 7.73 4.19
CA LYS A 2 -33.06 6.68 3.22
C LYS A 2 -31.73 6.04 3.60
N THR A 3 -31.72 4.75 3.90
CA THR A 3 -30.49 4.00 4.19
C THR A 3 -29.73 3.74 2.88
N MET A 4 -28.41 3.84 2.92
CA MET A 4 -27.57 3.50 1.77
C MET A 4 -27.37 1.99 1.68
N SER A 5 -27.33 1.44 0.46
CA SER A 5 -26.99 0.03 0.25
C SER A 5 -25.54 -0.25 0.64
N LEU A 6 -25.27 -1.49 1.06
CA LEU A 6 -23.92 -1.92 1.43
C LEU A 6 -22.92 -1.71 0.28
N ASN A 7 -23.32 -2.04 -0.96
CA ASN A 7 -22.51 -1.82 -2.16
C ASN A 7 -22.17 -0.33 -2.34
N LYS A 8 -23.13 0.57 -2.12
CA LYS A 8 -22.87 2.00 -2.24
C LYS A 8 -21.90 2.49 -1.18
N VAL A 9 -22.02 2.03 0.07
CA VAL A 9 -21.06 2.35 1.14
C VAL A 9 -19.67 1.81 0.77
N GLY A 10 -19.57 0.52 0.40
CA GLY A 10 -18.32 -0.11 0.02
C GLY A 10 -17.63 0.58 -1.16
N GLY A 11 -18.41 1.00 -2.17
CA GLY A 11 -17.88 1.72 -3.33
C GLY A 11 -17.37 3.12 -2.98
N ILE A 12 -18.06 3.86 -2.09
CA ILE A 12 -17.54 5.12 -1.55
C ILE A 12 -16.25 4.88 -0.75
N SER A 13 -16.21 3.83 0.07
CA SER A 13 -15.01 3.50 0.85
C SER A 13 -13.80 3.22 -0.05
N LEU A 14 -13.96 2.52 -1.18
CA LEU A 14 -12.87 2.37 -2.16
C LEU A 14 -12.39 3.72 -2.71
N CYS A 15 -13.31 4.61 -3.08
CA CYS A 15 -12.96 5.90 -3.66
C CYS A 15 -12.26 6.82 -2.65
N VAL A 16 -12.83 6.97 -1.46
CA VAL A 16 -12.26 7.81 -0.40
C VAL A 16 -10.94 7.20 0.10
N GLY A 17 -10.90 5.87 0.26
CA GLY A 17 -9.68 5.15 0.63
C GLY A 17 -8.54 5.42 -0.34
N ALA A 18 -8.81 5.35 -1.65
CA ALA A 18 -7.83 5.65 -2.69
C ALA A 18 -7.31 7.09 -2.61
N VAL A 19 -8.19 8.08 -2.40
CA VAL A 19 -7.79 9.48 -2.25
C VAL A 19 -6.89 9.66 -1.03
N LEU A 20 -7.28 9.12 0.13
CA LEU A 20 -6.50 9.25 1.36
C LEU A 20 -5.12 8.61 1.26
N LEU A 21 -4.99 7.47 0.57
CA LEU A 21 -3.70 6.81 0.34
C LEU A 21 -2.80 7.56 -0.64
N THR A 22 -3.39 8.32 -1.56
CA THR A 22 -2.64 9.04 -2.59
C THR A 22 -2.04 10.35 -2.06
N ILE A 23 -2.63 10.95 -1.02
CA ILE A 23 -2.13 12.21 -0.45
C ILE A 23 -0.69 12.06 0.10
N PRO A 24 -0.39 11.09 1.00
CA PRO A 24 0.98 10.86 1.46
C PRO A 24 1.96 10.63 0.31
N PHE A 25 1.55 9.85 -0.70
CA PHE A 25 2.38 9.60 -1.88
C PHE A 25 2.71 10.89 -2.66
N ILE A 26 1.73 11.76 -2.92
CA ILE A 26 1.96 13.05 -3.59
C ILE A 26 2.92 13.91 -2.79
N LEU A 27 2.77 13.95 -1.46
CA LEU A 27 3.64 14.73 -0.60
C LEU A 27 5.07 14.15 -0.59
N GLN A 28 5.20 12.83 -0.53
CA GLN A 28 6.51 12.15 -0.57
C GLN A 28 7.25 12.39 -1.89
N ILE A 29 6.59 12.33 -3.05
CA ILE A 29 7.27 12.63 -4.33
C ILE A 29 7.60 14.12 -4.51
N THR A 30 6.89 15.01 -3.81
CA THR A 30 7.10 16.47 -3.92
C THR A 30 8.24 16.93 -3.02
N PHE A 31 8.38 16.33 -1.85
CA PHE A 31 9.29 16.78 -0.80
C PHE A 31 10.41 15.80 -0.43
N GLY A 32 10.30 14.53 -0.84
CA GLY A 32 11.30 13.51 -0.56
C GLY A 32 12.36 13.39 -1.65
N GLY A 33 13.38 12.58 -1.36
CA GLY A 33 14.43 12.23 -2.31
C GLY A 33 14.70 10.73 -2.38
N THR A 34 15.82 10.40 -3.01
CA THR A 34 16.38 9.04 -3.05
C THR A 34 17.74 9.01 -2.36
N PRO A 35 18.10 7.90 -1.68
CA PRO A 35 19.42 7.78 -1.08
C PRO A 35 20.52 7.86 -2.14
N GLU A 36 21.63 8.53 -1.80
CA GLU A 36 22.85 8.49 -2.59
C GLU A 36 23.54 7.13 -2.47
N GLU A 37 24.25 6.70 -3.51
CA GLU A 37 25.01 5.44 -3.48
C GLU A 37 26.10 5.49 -2.41
N GLY A 38 26.22 4.44 -1.59
CA GLY A 38 27.15 4.39 -0.46
C GLY A 38 26.59 4.98 0.84
N THR A 39 25.40 5.57 0.84
CA THR A 39 24.68 5.94 2.06
C THR A 39 23.89 4.74 2.61
N LEU A 40 23.94 4.53 3.92
CA LEU A 40 23.10 3.53 4.57
C LEU A 40 21.62 3.88 4.36
N ILE A 41 20.91 3.06 3.61
CA ILE A 41 19.53 3.29 3.17
C ILE A 41 18.59 3.55 4.37
N TRP A 42 18.75 2.78 5.45
CA TRP A 42 17.90 2.88 6.64
C TRP A 42 18.06 4.20 7.37
N ARG A 43 19.29 4.72 7.39
CA ARG A 43 19.58 6.02 7.97
C ARG A 43 18.98 7.13 7.12
N TYR A 44 19.12 7.04 5.79
CA TYR A 44 18.55 8.03 4.88
C TYR A 44 17.03 8.18 5.09
N PHE A 45 16.29 7.07 5.02
CA PHE A 45 14.83 7.15 5.15
C PHE A 45 14.37 7.52 6.56
N SER A 46 15.09 7.11 7.61
CA SER A 46 14.74 7.54 8.96
C SER A 46 15.01 9.04 9.17
N GLU A 47 16.09 9.58 8.60
CA GLU A 47 16.36 11.03 8.58
C GLU A 47 15.29 11.79 7.79
N GLU A 48 14.80 11.27 6.65
CA GLU A 48 13.68 11.85 5.91
C GLU A 48 12.41 11.91 6.78
N ILE A 49 12.07 10.83 7.50
CA ILE A 49 10.93 10.83 8.44
C ILE A 49 11.12 11.90 9.52
N LEU A 50 12.29 11.95 10.16
CA LEU A 50 12.58 12.91 11.22
C LEU A 50 12.52 14.37 10.72
N SER A 51 13.06 14.63 9.53
CA SER A 51 13.07 15.95 8.91
C SER A 51 11.66 16.45 8.52
N GLY A 52 10.77 15.54 8.13
CA GLY A 52 9.38 15.85 7.82
C GLY A 52 8.54 16.24 9.03
N GLY A 53 8.98 15.92 10.25
CA GLY A 53 8.36 16.34 11.51
C GLY A 53 6.85 16.09 11.55
N ASN A 54 6.04 17.15 11.69
CA ASN A 54 4.58 17.03 11.77
C ASN A 54 3.93 16.48 10.49
N LEU A 55 4.54 16.65 9.32
CA LEU A 55 4.01 16.05 8.08
C LEU A 55 4.14 14.54 8.12
N SER A 56 5.26 14.03 8.64
CA SER A 56 5.48 12.60 8.85
C SER A 56 4.50 11.99 9.86
N LEU A 57 3.91 12.78 10.76
CA LEU A 57 2.80 12.32 11.62
C LEU A 57 1.47 12.16 10.87
N LEU A 58 1.25 12.95 9.81
CA LEU A 58 0.01 12.93 9.04
C LEU A 58 -0.06 11.72 8.10
N TYR A 59 1.08 11.25 7.58
CA TYR A 59 1.12 10.17 6.60
C TYR A 59 0.55 8.85 7.13
N PRO A 60 0.96 8.35 8.32
CA PRO A 60 0.34 7.18 8.94
C PRO A 60 -1.16 7.33 9.16
N LEU A 61 -1.62 8.50 9.63
CA LEU A 61 -3.03 8.75 9.92
C LEU A 61 -3.89 8.59 8.66
N LEU A 62 -3.54 9.33 7.59
CA LEU A 62 -4.26 9.26 6.31
C LEU A 62 -4.21 7.85 5.74
N SER A 63 -3.05 7.19 5.82
CA SER A 63 -2.85 5.86 5.28
C SER A 63 -3.65 4.79 6.02
N ILE A 64 -3.72 4.83 7.36
CA ILE A 64 -4.51 3.86 8.14
C ILE A 64 -6.01 4.01 7.83
N PHE A 65 -6.53 5.23 7.75
CA PHE A 65 -7.92 5.45 7.34
C PHE A 65 -8.15 5.00 5.90
N GLY A 66 -7.22 5.32 5.01
CA GLY A 66 -7.28 4.93 3.60
C GLY A 66 -7.29 3.41 3.39
N LEU A 67 -6.41 2.68 4.10
CA LEU A 67 -6.34 1.23 4.08
C LEU A 67 -7.59 0.61 4.70
N SER A 68 -8.10 1.15 5.82
CA SER A 68 -9.31 0.64 6.48
C SER A 68 -10.54 0.73 5.56
N LEU A 69 -10.71 1.86 4.88
CA LEU A 69 -11.79 2.04 3.91
C LEU A 69 -11.61 1.14 2.69
N SER A 70 -10.38 0.98 2.20
CA SER A 70 -10.08 0.09 1.08
C SER A 70 -10.36 -1.38 1.42
N ILE A 71 -9.98 -1.83 2.63
CA ILE A 71 -10.30 -3.17 3.16
C ILE A 71 -11.81 -3.39 3.16
N PHE A 72 -12.57 -2.46 3.73
CA PHE A 72 -14.03 -2.57 3.78
C PHE A 72 -14.65 -2.62 2.37
N GLY A 73 -14.13 -1.81 1.46
CA GLY A 73 -14.54 -1.76 0.08
C GLY A 73 -14.31 -3.08 -0.67
N ILE A 74 -13.11 -3.65 -0.58
CA ILE A 74 -12.75 -4.93 -1.20
C ILE A 74 -13.52 -6.09 -0.57
N TYR A 75 -13.68 -6.09 0.75
CA TYR A 75 -14.50 -7.09 1.45
C TYR A 75 -15.95 -7.06 0.97
N THR A 76 -16.54 -5.87 0.84
CA THR A 76 -17.90 -5.68 0.33
C THR A 76 -18.03 -6.15 -1.12
N LEU A 77 -17.06 -5.79 -1.97
CA LEU A 77 -17.00 -6.22 -3.36
C LEU A 77 -16.99 -7.76 -3.48
N ASN A 78 -16.13 -8.42 -2.69
CA ASN A 78 -16.07 -9.88 -2.65
C ASN A 78 -17.42 -10.46 -2.22
N GLY A 79 -18.00 -10.01 -1.10
CA GLY A 79 -19.30 -10.48 -0.65
C GLY A 79 -20.40 -10.34 -1.70
N SER A 80 -20.45 -9.20 -2.40
CA SER A 80 -21.44 -8.95 -3.45
C SER A 80 -21.27 -9.82 -4.69
N LEU A 81 -20.05 -10.22 -5.05
CA LEU A 81 -19.79 -11.04 -6.25
C LEU A 81 -19.83 -12.54 -5.95
N GLN A 82 -19.45 -12.94 -4.74
CA GLN A 82 -19.50 -14.33 -4.29
C GLN A 82 -20.94 -14.84 -4.14
N SER A 83 -21.88 -13.96 -3.78
CA SER A 83 -23.30 -14.32 -3.69
C SER A 83 -23.92 -14.63 -5.06
N GLU A 84 -23.35 -14.13 -6.14
CA GLU A 84 -23.82 -14.38 -7.51
C GLU A 84 -23.19 -15.64 -8.10
N LYS A 85 -21.87 -15.78 -7.95
CA LYS A 85 -21.12 -16.94 -8.41
C LYS A 85 -19.87 -17.08 -7.55
N SER A 86 -19.70 -18.23 -6.92
CA SER A 86 -18.50 -18.53 -6.12
C SER A 86 -17.22 -18.43 -6.96
N ASP A 87 -16.17 -17.84 -6.39
CA ASP A 87 -14.84 -17.69 -6.97
C ASP A 87 -13.74 -17.92 -5.93
N GLY A 88 -12.95 -18.98 -6.08
CA GLY A 88 -11.81 -19.22 -5.21
C GLY A 88 -10.75 -18.12 -5.32
N LEU A 89 -10.52 -17.60 -6.53
CA LEU A 89 -9.45 -16.63 -6.80
C LEU A 89 -9.80 -15.25 -6.22
N LEU A 90 -11.06 -14.82 -6.34
CA LEU A 90 -11.53 -13.58 -5.70
C LEU A 90 -11.47 -13.69 -4.17
N GLY A 91 -11.86 -14.84 -3.61
CA GLY A 91 -11.82 -15.09 -2.17
C GLY A 91 -10.40 -15.06 -1.61
N LEU A 92 -9.48 -15.82 -2.22
CA LEU A 92 -8.06 -15.81 -1.86
C LEU A 92 -7.46 -14.41 -2.01
N GLY A 93 -7.72 -13.74 -3.13
CA GLY A 93 -7.21 -12.40 -3.38
C GLY A 93 -7.67 -11.39 -2.34
N THR A 94 -8.92 -11.48 -1.91
CA THR A 94 -9.48 -10.64 -0.84
C THR A 94 -8.75 -10.86 0.48
N VAL A 95 -8.56 -12.12 0.89
CA VAL A 95 -7.84 -12.45 2.14
C VAL A 95 -6.41 -11.92 2.12
N LEU A 96 -5.66 -12.18 1.04
CA LEU A 96 -4.28 -11.72 0.90
C LEU A 96 -4.17 -10.19 0.89
N THR A 97 -5.09 -9.50 0.20
CA THR A 97 -5.15 -8.03 0.20
C THR A 97 -5.34 -7.50 1.61
N ILE A 98 -6.30 -8.06 2.37
CA ILE A 98 -6.58 -7.63 3.74
C ILE A 98 -5.37 -7.87 4.67
N LEU A 99 -4.78 -9.06 4.63
CA LEU A 99 -3.61 -9.39 5.44
C LEU A 99 -2.42 -8.48 5.12
N GLY A 100 -2.14 -8.25 3.83
CA GLY A 100 -1.10 -7.32 3.40
C GLY A 100 -1.36 -5.89 3.85
N SER A 101 -2.61 -5.42 3.75
CA SER A 101 -3.01 -4.09 4.22
C SER A 101 -2.86 -3.92 5.73
N ILE A 102 -3.14 -4.97 6.52
CA ILE A 102 -2.90 -4.96 7.97
C ILE A 102 -1.40 -4.82 8.26
N GLY A 103 -0.55 -5.52 7.49
CA GLY A 103 0.91 -5.34 7.55
C GLY A 103 1.31 -3.88 7.35
N PHE A 104 0.80 -3.20 6.32
CA PHE A 104 1.05 -1.78 6.11
C PHE A 104 0.57 -0.88 7.25
N MET A 105 -0.52 -1.24 7.95
CA MET A 105 -0.94 -0.49 9.14
C MET A 105 0.07 -0.59 10.29
N PHE A 106 0.73 -1.74 10.45
CA PHE A 106 1.83 -1.90 11.41
C PHE A 106 3.09 -1.15 10.99
N VAL A 107 3.40 -1.13 9.70
CA VAL A 107 4.52 -0.34 9.16
C VAL A 107 4.38 1.12 9.56
N TRP A 108 3.21 1.72 9.32
CA TRP A 108 2.99 3.14 9.61
C TRP A 108 2.93 3.50 11.09
N SER A 109 2.78 2.53 12.01
CA SER A 109 3.00 2.83 13.43
C SER A 109 4.48 2.94 13.78
N LEU A 110 5.38 2.43 12.95
CA LEU A 110 6.83 2.57 13.13
C LEU A 110 7.32 3.98 12.80
N ASP A 111 6.67 4.74 11.92
CA ASP A 111 6.95 6.16 11.72
C ASP A 111 6.82 6.94 13.04
N TYR A 112 5.75 6.66 13.82
CA TYR A 112 5.57 7.26 15.14
C TYR A 112 6.64 6.81 16.12
N HIS A 113 7.06 5.54 16.05
CA HIS A 113 8.17 5.04 16.84
C HIS A 113 9.48 5.77 16.53
N ILE A 114 9.79 5.99 15.24
CA ILE A 114 10.98 6.73 14.80
C ILE A 114 10.92 8.17 15.29
N LEU A 115 9.80 8.88 15.08
CA LEU A 115 9.62 10.28 15.44
C LEU A 115 9.66 10.53 16.95
N TRP A 116 8.85 9.78 17.71
CA TRP A 116 8.74 9.98 19.15
C TRP A 116 9.87 9.31 19.92
N GLY A 117 10.48 8.26 19.37
CA GLY A 117 11.60 7.55 19.97
C GLY A 117 12.81 8.45 20.23
N GLN A 118 13.03 9.48 19.41
CA GLN A 118 14.13 10.44 19.61
C GLN A 118 14.06 11.18 20.95
N SER A 119 12.87 11.39 21.50
CA SER A 119 12.70 11.99 22.83
C SER A 119 13.17 11.08 23.98
N VAL A 120 13.32 9.78 23.71
CA VAL A 120 13.76 8.76 24.68
C VAL A 120 15.26 8.51 24.57
N VAL A 121 15.77 8.34 23.35
CA VAL A 121 17.17 7.94 23.10
C VAL A 121 18.11 9.12 22.85
N GLY A 122 17.55 10.31 22.55
CA GLY A 122 18.30 11.53 22.25
C GLY A 122 18.42 11.78 20.75
N ASN A 123 18.28 13.05 20.35
CA ASN A 123 18.17 13.46 18.94
C ASN A 123 19.44 13.26 18.09
N THR A 124 20.52 12.73 18.66
CA THR A 124 21.78 12.42 17.94
C THR A 124 21.92 10.93 17.62
N GLU A 125 21.06 10.07 18.17
CA GLU A 125 21.12 8.62 18.03
C GLU A 125 20.36 8.15 16.77
N TRP A 126 21.02 8.33 15.62
CA TRP A 126 20.46 7.92 14.32
C TRP A 126 20.31 6.39 14.18
N THR A 127 21.03 5.61 14.98
CA THR A 127 21.02 4.14 14.91
C THR A 127 19.68 3.53 15.30
N ASP A 128 18.99 4.11 16.29
CA ASP A 128 17.66 3.64 16.71
C ASP A 128 16.59 3.98 15.67
N ALA A 129 16.67 5.19 15.10
CA ALA A 129 15.82 5.59 13.98
C ALA A 129 16.03 4.67 12.77
N ALA A 130 17.29 4.35 12.44
CA ALA A 130 17.64 3.43 11.38
C ALA A 130 17.16 1.99 11.67
N LEU A 131 17.23 1.53 12.93
CA LEU A 131 16.68 0.22 13.31
C LEU A 131 15.16 0.17 13.12
N GLY A 132 14.43 1.21 13.52
CA GLY A 132 13.01 1.35 13.24
C GLY A 132 12.69 1.23 11.75
N MET A 133 13.48 1.90 10.90
CA MET A 133 13.36 1.84 9.45
C MET A 133 13.69 0.45 8.87
N THR A 134 14.66 -0.29 9.44
CA THR A 134 14.91 -1.68 9.01
C THR A 134 13.70 -2.58 9.27
N MET A 135 13.03 -2.40 10.42
CA MET A 135 11.81 -3.14 10.74
C MET A 135 10.68 -2.78 9.77
N GLU A 136 10.53 -1.49 9.49
CA GLU A 136 9.54 -0.94 8.56
C GLU A 136 9.69 -1.57 7.17
N ILE A 137 10.88 -1.49 6.57
CA ILE A 137 11.16 -2.04 5.24
C ILE A 137 11.03 -3.56 5.21
N GLY A 138 11.45 -4.26 6.26
CA GLY A 138 11.28 -5.72 6.36
C GLY A 138 9.81 -6.13 6.32
N ILE A 139 8.94 -5.43 7.06
CA ILE A 139 7.49 -5.67 7.06
C ILE A 139 6.89 -5.29 5.70
N VAL A 140 7.28 -4.15 5.12
CA VAL A 140 6.83 -3.71 3.78
C VAL A 140 7.17 -4.74 2.71
N LEU A 141 8.39 -5.26 2.68
CA LEU A 141 8.81 -6.24 1.67
C LEU A 141 8.01 -7.55 1.78
N LEU A 142 7.70 -7.99 3.00
CA LEU A 142 6.93 -9.22 3.21
C LEU A 142 5.43 -9.01 2.94
N PHE A 143 4.80 -8.08 3.67
CA PHE A 143 3.35 -7.87 3.60
C PHE A 143 2.92 -7.11 2.36
N GLY A 144 3.78 -6.25 1.79
CA GLY A 144 3.56 -5.65 0.49
C GLY A 144 3.49 -6.71 -0.60
N GLY A 145 4.37 -7.72 -0.58
CA GLY A 145 4.32 -8.84 -1.51
C GLY A 145 2.99 -9.60 -1.44
N LEU A 146 2.49 -9.86 -0.22
CA LEU A 146 1.18 -10.47 0.00
C LEU A 146 0.03 -9.58 -0.49
N ASN A 147 0.10 -8.27 -0.24
CA ASN A 147 -0.91 -7.31 -0.68
C ASN A 147 -1.01 -7.30 -2.20
N TRP A 148 0.13 -7.18 -2.90
CA TRP A 148 0.20 -7.20 -4.36
C TRP A 148 -0.26 -8.53 -4.96
N ALA A 149 0.08 -9.67 -4.34
CA ALA A 149 -0.45 -10.98 -4.75
C ALA A 149 -1.98 -11.02 -4.60
N GLY A 150 -2.51 -10.45 -3.52
CA GLY A 150 -3.94 -10.29 -3.30
C GLY A 150 -4.62 -9.45 -4.38
N ILE A 151 -4.07 -8.28 -4.68
CA ILE A 151 -4.54 -7.39 -5.75
C ILE A 151 -4.51 -8.10 -7.11
N GLN A 152 -3.43 -8.81 -7.43
CA GLN A 152 -3.32 -9.59 -8.67
C GLN A 152 -4.46 -10.61 -8.78
N CYS A 153 -4.72 -11.36 -7.71
CA CYS A 153 -5.79 -12.35 -7.66
C CYS A 153 -7.17 -11.71 -7.84
N VAL A 154 -7.46 -10.63 -7.09
CA VAL A 154 -8.71 -9.86 -7.22
C VAL A 154 -8.87 -9.36 -8.65
N ALA A 155 -7.90 -8.64 -9.19
CA ALA A 155 -7.96 -8.09 -10.53
C ALA A 155 -8.15 -9.19 -11.60
N SER A 156 -7.44 -10.32 -11.47
CA SER A 156 -7.59 -11.45 -12.39
C SER A 156 -9.00 -12.03 -12.36
N ALA A 157 -9.56 -12.26 -11.17
CA ALA A 157 -10.92 -12.75 -11.00
C ALA A 157 -11.96 -11.78 -11.57
N LEU A 158 -11.80 -10.47 -11.33
CA LEU A 158 -12.67 -9.43 -11.89
C LEU A 158 -12.58 -9.38 -13.43
N SER A 159 -11.39 -9.58 -14.00
CA SER A 159 -11.23 -9.66 -15.46
C SER A 159 -11.98 -10.85 -16.04
N LEU A 160 -11.93 -12.03 -15.41
CA LEU A 160 -12.65 -13.23 -15.86
C LEU A 160 -14.17 -13.06 -15.73
N ARG A 161 -14.63 -12.21 -14.81
CA ARG A 161 -16.03 -11.87 -14.60
C ARG A 161 -16.53 -10.71 -15.45
N ASN A 162 -15.65 -10.06 -16.21
CA ASN A 162 -15.94 -8.80 -16.91
C ASN A 162 -16.55 -7.72 -15.99
N PHE A 163 -16.13 -7.68 -14.73
CA PHE A 163 -16.65 -6.71 -13.75
C PHE A 163 -15.81 -5.44 -13.75
N GLY A 164 -16.33 -4.33 -14.29
CA GLY A 164 -15.64 -3.03 -14.30
C GLY A 164 -14.88 -2.75 -15.61
N ASN A 165 -13.93 -1.81 -15.58
CA ASN A 165 -13.17 -1.45 -16.78
C ASN A 165 -12.11 -2.51 -17.10
N GLY A 166 -12.31 -3.25 -18.19
CA GLY A 166 -11.44 -4.36 -18.56
C GLY A 166 -9.97 -3.98 -18.81
N ALA A 167 -9.68 -2.77 -19.28
CA ALA A 167 -8.30 -2.31 -19.48
C ALA A 167 -7.61 -2.05 -18.14
N VAL A 168 -8.25 -1.27 -17.26
CA VAL A 168 -7.74 -0.96 -15.91
C VAL A 168 -7.44 -2.25 -15.16
N ILE A 169 -8.39 -3.19 -15.14
CA ILE A 169 -8.27 -4.42 -14.37
C ILE A 169 -7.14 -5.32 -14.89
N LYS A 170 -7.00 -5.47 -16.21
CA LYS A 170 -5.91 -6.27 -16.79
C LYS A 170 -4.55 -5.65 -16.53
N ILE A 171 -4.43 -4.33 -16.68
CA ILE A 171 -3.20 -3.59 -16.36
C ILE A 171 -2.84 -3.78 -14.88
N THR A 172 -3.81 -3.61 -13.98
CA THR A 172 -3.61 -3.82 -12.54
C THR A 172 -3.17 -5.25 -12.23
N SER A 173 -3.78 -6.26 -12.84
CA SER A 173 -3.39 -7.67 -12.63
C SER A 173 -1.93 -7.93 -13.04
N VAL A 174 -1.55 -7.53 -14.26
CA VAL A 174 -0.18 -7.72 -14.76
C VAL A 174 0.82 -6.96 -13.90
N PHE A 175 0.54 -5.69 -13.60
CA PHE A 175 1.42 -4.86 -12.80
C PHE A 175 1.58 -5.42 -11.38
N ALA A 176 0.49 -5.86 -10.75
CA ALA A 176 0.53 -6.45 -9.42
C ALA A 176 1.37 -7.73 -9.39
N GLY A 177 1.27 -8.58 -10.42
CA GLY A 177 2.14 -9.75 -10.56
C GLY A 177 3.62 -9.38 -10.70
N LEU A 178 3.94 -8.32 -11.47
CA LEU A 178 5.31 -7.80 -11.56
C LEU A 178 5.79 -7.26 -10.20
N GLN A 179 4.92 -6.63 -9.40
CA GLN A 179 5.28 -6.18 -8.06
C GLN A 179 5.57 -7.32 -7.10
N VAL A 180 4.85 -8.44 -7.18
CA VAL A 180 5.18 -9.63 -6.38
C VAL A 180 6.61 -10.09 -6.69
N VAL A 181 6.98 -10.17 -7.97
CA VAL A 181 8.35 -10.52 -8.39
C VAL A 181 9.36 -9.49 -7.89
N ASN A 182 9.03 -8.20 -7.95
CA ASN A 182 9.88 -7.11 -7.46
C ASN A 182 10.16 -7.23 -5.95
N HIS A 183 9.16 -7.56 -5.13
CA HIS A 183 9.33 -7.76 -3.68
C HIS A 183 10.25 -8.96 -3.41
N ILE A 184 10.00 -10.09 -4.08
CA ILE A 184 10.85 -11.29 -3.96
C ILE A 184 12.29 -10.98 -4.36
N TYR A 185 12.49 -10.35 -5.52
CA TYR A 185 13.81 -9.96 -5.99
C TYR A 185 14.53 -9.07 -4.98
N THR A 186 13.86 -8.05 -4.45
CA THR A 186 14.44 -7.11 -3.49
C THR A 186 14.86 -7.81 -2.20
N ILE A 187 14.03 -8.73 -1.67
CA ILE A 187 14.38 -9.50 -0.46
C ILE A 187 15.71 -10.24 -0.60
N PHE A 188 16.01 -10.79 -1.78
CA PHE A 188 17.23 -11.58 -2.00
C PHE A 188 18.44 -10.76 -2.47
N ASN A 189 18.24 -9.52 -2.93
CA ASN A 189 19.29 -8.72 -3.58
C ASN A 189 19.54 -7.36 -2.93
N LEU A 190 18.82 -7.02 -1.87
CA LEU A 190 18.98 -5.78 -1.14
C LEU A 190 20.36 -5.71 -0.48
N ASP A 191 21.13 -4.69 -0.86
CA ASP A 191 22.36 -4.27 -0.19
C ASP A 191 22.07 -2.95 0.53
N PRO A 192 22.14 -2.90 1.88
CA PRO A 192 21.89 -1.70 2.67
C PRO A 192 22.72 -0.47 2.30
N MET A 193 23.83 -0.65 1.59
CA MET A 193 24.75 0.42 1.17
C MET A 193 24.60 0.80 -0.30
N SER A 194 23.73 0.12 -1.07
CA SER A 194 23.54 0.37 -2.50
C SER A 194 22.12 0.85 -2.79
N ALA A 195 21.98 2.12 -3.17
CA ALA A 195 20.71 2.70 -3.57
C ALA A 195 20.13 1.97 -4.79
N ASN A 196 21.00 1.52 -5.71
CA ASN A 196 20.60 0.75 -6.88
C ASN A 196 19.91 -0.59 -6.52
N SER A 197 20.24 -1.19 -5.37
CA SER A 197 19.64 -2.46 -4.95
C SER A 197 18.17 -2.34 -4.54
N ILE A 198 17.74 -1.15 -4.07
CA ILE A 198 16.38 -0.89 -3.59
C ILE A 198 15.57 0.02 -4.54
N MET A 199 16.21 0.72 -5.47
CA MET A 199 15.53 1.65 -6.38
C MET A 199 14.38 1.01 -7.20
N PRO A 200 14.54 -0.20 -7.79
CA PRO A 200 13.44 -0.84 -8.53
C PRO A 200 12.20 -1.09 -7.66
N PHE A 201 12.41 -1.37 -6.37
CA PHE A 201 11.33 -1.51 -5.40
C PHE A 201 10.55 -0.19 -5.25
N PHE A 202 11.23 0.91 -4.97
CA PHE A 202 10.57 2.21 -4.79
C PHE A 202 9.90 2.75 -6.04
N ILE A 203 10.52 2.58 -7.21
CA ILE A 203 9.89 2.94 -8.50
C ILE A 203 8.63 2.10 -8.68
N GLY A 204 8.71 0.79 -8.42
CA GLY A 204 7.58 -0.11 -8.48
C GLY A 204 6.43 0.29 -7.56
N MET A 205 6.74 0.61 -6.30
CA MET A 205 5.75 1.10 -5.33
C MET A 205 5.12 2.43 -5.78
N SER A 206 5.92 3.36 -6.30
CA SER A 206 5.45 4.68 -6.75
C SER A 206 4.48 4.58 -7.93
N VAL A 207 4.85 3.82 -8.97
CA VAL A 207 3.94 3.54 -10.09
C VAL A 207 2.73 2.75 -9.60
N GLY A 208 2.94 1.85 -8.65
CA GLY A 208 1.90 1.07 -8.01
C GLY A 208 0.82 1.90 -7.33
N GLN A 209 1.19 3.00 -6.65
CA GLN A 209 0.19 3.89 -6.04
C GLN A 209 -0.76 4.48 -7.08
N VAL A 210 -0.25 4.88 -8.25
CA VAL A 210 -1.08 5.39 -9.35
C VAL A 210 -2.00 4.29 -9.90
N VAL A 211 -1.46 3.09 -10.11
CA VAL A 211 -2.25 1.93 -10.58
C VAL A 211 -3.37 1.59 -9.61
N ILE A 212 -3.08 1.55 -8.30
CA ILE A 212 -4.05 1.24 -7.25
C ILE A 212 -5.08 2.33 -7.08
N PHE A 213 -4.69 3.60 -7.18
CA PHE A 213 -5.61 4.72 -7.17
C PHE A 213 -6.67 4.59 -8.27
N VAL A 214 -6.24 4.40 -9.53
CA VAL A 214 -7.14 4.25 -10.67
C VAL A 214 -8.00 2.99 -10.53
N PHE A 215 -7.40 1.89 -10.07
CA PHE A 215 -8.11 0.63 -9.84
C PHE A 215 -9.23 0.77 -8.81
N ASN A 216 -8.93 1.28 -7.61
CA ASN A 216 -9.90 1.44 -6.54
C ASN A 216 -10.99 2.44 -6.89
N LEU A 217 -10.65 3.55 -7.57
CA LEU A 217 -11.65 4.51 -8.05
C LEU A 217 -12.58 3.86 -9.08
N SER A 218 -12.03 3.15 -10.07
CA SER A 218 -12.82 2.46 -11.09
C SER A 218 -13.74 1.40 -10.47
N LEU A 219 -13.24 0.61 -9.53
CA LEU A 219 -14.03 -0.42 -8.85
C LEU A 219 -15.11 0.20 -7.95
N GLY A 220 -14.77 1.23 -7.20
CA GLY A 220 -15.71 1.94 -6.33
C GLY A 220 -16.88 2.52 -7.11
N LEU A 221 -16.60 3.20 -8.23
CA LEU A 221 -17.62 3.72 -9.13
C LEU A 221 -18.51 2.63 -9.72
N GLN A 222 -17.95 1.46 -10.05
CA GLN A 222 -18.72 0.34 -10.57
C GLN A 222 -19.59 -0.30 -9.48
N LEU A 223 -19.05 -0.49 -8.27
CA LEU A 223 -19.79 -1.10 -7.16
C LEU A 223 -20.97 -0.24 -6.71
N MET A 224 -20.86 1.09 -6.75
CA MET A 224 -21.94 2.02 -6.42
C MET A 224 -23.14 1.96 -7.39
N LYS A 225 -22.96 1.40 -8.60
CA LYS A 225 -24.03 1.26 -9.59
C LYS A 225 -24.85 -0.01 -9.41
N ARG A 226 -24.44 -0.90 -8.50
CA ARG A 226 -25.17 -2.10 -8.12
C ARG A 226 -26.18 -1.80 -7.03
#